data_AF-A0A026X046-F1
#
_entry.id   AF-A0A026X046-F1
#
_cell.length_a   1.000
_cell.length_b   1.000
_cell.length_c   1.000
_cell.angle_alpha   90.00
_cell.angle_beta   90.00
_cell.angle_gamma   90.00
#
_symmetry.space_group_name_H-M   'P 1'
#
loop_
_entity.id
_entity.type
_entity.pdbx_description
1 polymer ?
#
loop_
_entity_poly.entity_id
_entity_poly.type
_entity_poly.pdbx_seq_one_letter_code
_entity_poly.pdbx_strand_id
1 'polypeptide(L)'
;GKDKLDDLKCTEVVYRINCSDCTACYIGQTKRHLKTRINEHRSDICRKVNTHSVVSEHRLNNNHDFDWSSPSILHSEKQRKKREIAEMFLIKQCKETINLQTDTDDLPEIYDNILRIS
;
A
#
# COMPACT_ATOMS: atom_id res chain seq x y z
N GLY A 1 12.25 -4.27 21.63
CA GLY A 1 11.21 -4.67 20.66
C GLY A 1 10.03 -3.77 20.89
N LYS A 2 9.55 -3.06 19.87
CA LYS A 2 8.33 -2.27 19.97
C LYS A 2 7.20 -3.14 19.41
N ASP A 3 6.12 -3.22 20.18
CA ASP A 3 5.02 -4.14 19.96
C ASP A 3 4.30 -3.87 18.63
N LYS A 4 4.33 -4.85 17.73
CA LYS A 4 3.56 -4.86 16.46
C LYS A 4 2.06 -4.61 16.65
N LEU A 5 1.55 -4.73 17.89
CA LEU A 5 0.15 -4.47 18.23
C LEU A 5 -0.24 -2.98 18.15
N ASP A 6 0.72 -2.05 18.22
CA ASP A 6 0.42 -0.60 18.19
C ASP A 6 0.26 -0.08 16.75
N ASP A 7 0.95 -0.68 15.78
CA ASP A 7 0.95 -0.23 14.38
C ASP A 7 -0.46 -0.23 13.76
N LEU A 8 -1.28 -1.21 14.10
CA LEU A 8 -2.67 -1.30 13.63
C LEU A 8 -3.56 -0.13 14.11
N LYS A 9 -3.18 0.53 15.21
CA LYS A 9 -3.87 1.72 15.74
C LYS A 9 -3.33 3.02 15.16
N CYS A 10 -2.21 3.01 14.45
CA CYS A 10 -1.67 4.22 13.85
C CYS A 10 -2.61 4.78 12.77
N THR A 11 -2.63 6.11 12.67
CA THR A 11 -3.36 6.90 11.68
C THR A 11 -2.39 7.75 10.88
N GLU A 12 -2.79 8.23 9.71
CA GLU A 12 -2.00 9.19 8.92
C GLU A 12 -0.62 8.60 8.53
N VAL A 13 -0.64 7.37 8.03
CA VAL A 13 0.54 6.58 7.68
C VAL A 13 0.53 6.14 6.22
N VAL A 14 1.72 5.93 5.67
CA VAL A 14 1.97 5.08 4.49
C VAL A 14 2.36 3.70 5.01
N TYR A 15 1.70 2.66 4.50
CA TYR A 15 1.89 1.28 4.93
C TYR A 15 2.15 0.36 3.74
N ARG A 16 2.66 -0.82 4.05
CA ARG A 16 2.91 -1.92 3.13
C ARG A 16 2.22 -3.18 3.63
N ILE A 17 1.58 -3.90 2.71
CA ILE A 17 1.15 -5.29 2.92
C ILE A 17 1.85 -6.18 1.90
N ASN A 18 2.37 -7.31 2.35
CA ASN A 18 3.04 -8.28 1.49
C ASN A 18 2.06 -9.37 1.06
N CYS A 19 2.19 -9.85 -0.16
CA CYS A 19 1.63 -11.13 -0.53
C CYS A 19 2.32 -12.23 0.28
N SER A 20 1.56 -13.20 0.75
CA SER A 20 2.08 -14.34 1.52
C SER A 20 2.71 -15.42 0.62
N ASP A 21 2.37 -15.40 -0.67
CA ASP A 21 2.66 -16.48 -1.62
C ASP A 21 3.67 -16.09 -2.70
N CYS A 22 4.04 -14.81 -2.80
CA CYS A 22 5.06 -14.32 -3.72
C CYS A 22 5.78 -13.07 -3.19
N THR A 23 6.72 -12.53 -3.97
CA THR A 23 7.51 -11.32 -3.62
C THR A 23 6.72 -10.02 -3.68
N ALA A 24 5.51 -10.07 -4.23
CA ALA A 24 4.69 -8.90 -4.49
C ALA A 24 4.23 -8.20 -3.20
N CYS A 25 3.99 -6.90 -3.28
CA CYS A 25 3.41 -6.13 -2.19
C CYS A 25 2.51 -5.01 -2.69
N TYR A 26 1.67 -4.48 -1.80
CA TYR A 26 0.92 -3.26 -2.04
C TYR A 26 1.35 -2.18 -1.04
N ILE A 27 1.56 -0.97 -1.53
CA ILE A 27 1.86 0.21 -0.73
C ILE A 27 0.68 1.18 -0.84
N GLY A 28 0.18 1.64 0.29
CA GLY A 28 -0.93 2.59 0.33
C GLY A 28 -0.83 3.55 1.51
N GLN A 29 -1.58 4.64 1.47
CA GLN A 29 -1.74 5.53 2.63
C GLN A 29 -3.14 5.46 3.25
N THR A 30 -3.23 5.92 4.50
CA THR A 30 -4.51 6.09 5.19
C THR A 30 -4.47 7.27 6.15
N LYS A 31 -5.54 8.06 6.17
CA LYS A 31 -5.83 9.01 7.26
C LYS A 31 -6.45 8.33 8.49
N ARG A 32 -7.15 7.20 8.28
CA ARG A 32 -7.84 6.42 9.31
C ARG A 32 -6.88 5.42 9.98
N HIS A 33 -7.34 4.74 11.01
CA HIS A 33 -6.59 3.64 11.62
C HIS A 33 -6.20 2.61 10.56
N LEU A 34 -4.95 2.16 10.60
CA LEU A 34 -4.43 1.17 9.67
C LEU A 34 -5.30 -0.09 9.66
N LYS A 35 -5.73 -0.57 10.83
CA LYS A 35 -6.67 -1.70 10.95
C LYS A 35 -7.95 -1.52 10.13
N THR A 36 -8.53 -0.31 10.13
CA THR A 36 -9.74 -0.03 9.35
C THR A 36 -9.45 -0.16 7.87
N ARG A 37 -8.34 0.40 7.39
CA ARG A 37 -7.95 0.32 5.97
C ARG A 37 -7.67 -1.11 5.51
N ILE A 38 -7.00 -1.90 6.33
CA ILE A 38 -6.75 -3.32 6.04
C ILE A 38 -8.06 -4.12 5.95
N ASN A 39 -9.01 -3.87 6.86
CA ASN A 39 -10.31 -4.53 6.81
C ASN A 39 -11.14 -4.16 5.58
N GLU A 40 -10.99 -2.94 5.05
CA GLU A 40 -11.63 -2.54 3.79
C GLU A 40 -11.11 -3.38 2.62
N HIS A 41 -9.79 -3.49 2.47
CA HIS A 41 -9.18 -4.33 1.43
C HIS A 41 -9.64 -5.78 1.54
N ARG A 42 -9.68 -6.33 2.75
CA ARG A 42 -10.16 -7.71 2.97
C ARG A 42 -11.64 -7.88 2.61
N SER A 43 -12.45 -6.86 2.84
CA SER A 43 -13.90 -6.89 2.54
C SER A 43 -14.20 -6.66 1.06
N ASP A 44 -13.32 -5.96 0.34
CA ASP A 44 -13.46 -5.70 -1.10
C ASP A 44 -13.49 -6.98 -1.93
N ILE A 45 -12.85 -8.05 -1.46
CA ILE A 45 -12.82 -9.36 -2.12
C ILE A 45 -14.24 -9.93 -2.30
N CYS A 46 -15.14 -9.66 -1.35
CA CYS A 46 -16.52 -10.13 -1.39
C CYS A 46 -17.45 -9.28 -2.27
N ARG A 47 -16.94 -8.19 -2.88
CA ARG A 47 -17.73 -7.29 -3.73
C ARG A 47 -17.80 -7.78 -5.18
N LYS A 48 -18.67 -7.16 -5.98
CA LYS A 48 -18.82 -7.45 -7.41
C LYS A 48 -17.48 -7.26 -8.13
N VAL A 49 -17.18 -8.15 -9.08
CA VAL A 49 -15.89 -8.23 -9.79
C VAL A 49 -15.46 -6.92 -10.43
N ASN A 50 -16.40 -6.12 -10.95
CA ASN A 50 -16.10 -4.83 -11.58
C ASN A 50 -15.69 -3.71 -10.61
N THR A 51 -15.56 -3.98 -9.32
CA THR A 51 -15.18 -3.01 -8.29
C THR A 51 -13.95 -3.45 -7.48
N HIS A 52 -13.23 -4.47 -7.96
CA HIS A 52 -12.06 -5.00 -7.27
C HIS A 52 -10.90 -4.01 -7.30
N SER A 53 -10.26 -3.85 -6.14
CA SER A 53 -8.97 -3.16 -6.04
C SER A 53 -7.86 -4.05 -6.61
N VAL A 54 -6.69 -3.46 -6.91
CA VAL A 54 -5.50 -4.23 -7.34
C VAL A 54 -5.12 -5.34 -6.36
N VAL A 55 -5.36 -5.12 -5.06
CA VAL A 55 -5.12 -6.13 -4.02
C VAL A 55 -6.07 -7.32 -4.21
N SER A 56 -7.36 -7.07 -4.41
CA SER A 56 -8.36 -8.12 -4.67
C SER A 56 -8.10 -8.84 -5.99
N GLU A 57 -7.73 -8.10 -7.03
CA GLU A 57 -7.42 -8.65 -8.36
C GLU A 57 -6.20 -9.56 -8.31
N HIS A 58 -5.09 -9.12 -7.70
CA HIS A 58 -3.90 -9.94 -7.51
C HIS A 58 -4.24 -11.23 -6.76
N ARG A 59 -4.99 -11.12 -5.67
CA ARG A 59 -5.41 -12.25 -4.84
C ARG A 59 -6.20 -13.29 -5.64
N LEU A 60 -7.21 -12.85 -6.40
CA LEU A 60 -8.11 -13.73 -7.13
C LEU A 60 -7.47 -14.34 -8.37
N ASN A 61 -6.74 -13.55 -9.15
CA ASN A 61 -6.13 -14.02 -10.40
C ASN A 61 -5.00 -15.02 -10.18
N ASN A 62 -4.28 -14.91 -9.06
CA ASN A 62 -3.15 -15.77 -8.74
C ASN A 62 -3.47 -16.82 -7.67
N ASN A 63 -4.69 -16.80 -7.09
CA ASN A 63 -5.05 -17.62 -5.93
C ASN A 63 -4.06 -17.46 -4.76
N HIS A 64 -3.65 -16.22 -4.51
CA HIS A 64 -2.75 -15.83 -3.43
C HIS A 64 -3.53 -15.30 -2.22
N ASP A 65 -2.84 -14.95 -1.14
CA ASP A 65 -3.34 -14.13 -0.05
C ASP A 65 -2.29 -13.08 0.40
N PHE A 66 -2.70 -12.16 1.28
CA PHE A 66 -1.81 -11.17 1.88
C PHE A 66 -1.64 -11.41 3.39
N ASP A 67 -0.52 -10.96 3.95
CA ASP A 67 -0.35 -10.90 5.40
C ASP A 67 -1.13 -9.71 5.96
N TRP A 68 -2.42 -9.93 6.19
CA TRP A 68 -3.34 -8.96 6.79
C TRP A 68 -3.02 -8.64 8.25
N SER A 69 -2.25 -9.49 8.92
CA SER A 69 -2.01 -9.42 10.36
C SER A 69 -0.84 -8.50 10.72
N SER A 70 0.15 -8.40 9.84
CA SER A 70 1.38 -7.66 10.07
C SER A 70 1.69 -6.65 8.97
N PRO A 71 0.81 -5.66 8.71
CA PRO A 71 1.16 -4.56 7.82
C PRO A 71 2.34 -3.78 8.39
N SER A 72 3.26 -3.35 7.53
CA SER A 72 4.42 -2.55 7.93
C SER A 72 4.14 -1.06 7.73
N ILE A 73 4.39 -0.22 8.73
CA ILE A 73 4.36 1.24 8.56
C ILE A 73 5.69 1.68 7.94
N LEU A 74 5.63 2.30 6.76
CA LEU A 74 6.80 2.82 6.06
C LEU A 74 7.07 4.28 6.41
N HIS A 75 6.02 5.06 6.64
CA HIS A 75 6.12 6.49 6.95
C HIS A 75 4.89 7.00 7.71
N SER A 76 5.06 8.02 8.56
CA SER A 76 3.95 8.71 9.24
C SER A 76 4.02 10.20 8.90
N GLU A 77 2.92 10.75 8.39
CA GLU A 77 2.81 12.15 7.98
C GLU A 77 1.35 12.59 8.04
N LYS A 78 1.07 13.64 8.80
CA LYS A 78 -0.30 14.15 9.03
C LYS A 78 -0.83 14.89 7.81
N GLN A 79 0.02 15.67 7.15
CA GLN A 79 -0.35 16.48 6.01
C GLN A 79 -0.62 15.61 4.79
N ARG A 80 -1.87 15.60 4.32
CA ARG A 80 -2.32 14.73 3.22
C ARG A 80 -1.40 14.82 2.00
N LYS A 81 -1.08 16.02 1.53
CA LYS A 81 -0.24 16.22 0.33
C LYS A 81 1.18 15.67 0.49
N LYS A 82 1.80 15.83 1.65
CA LYS A 82 3.12 15.25 1.93
C LYS A 82 3.06 13.73 2.02
N ARG A 83 1.98 13.19 2.59
CA ARG A 83 1.74 11.74 2.67
C ARG A 83 1.48 11.12 1.30
N GLU A 84 0.74 11.80 0.41
CA GLU A 84 0.57 11.41 -1.00
C GLU A 84 1.93 11.34 -1.71
N ILE A 85 2.79 12.37 -1.55
CA ILE A 85 4.14 12.36 -2.13
C ILE A 85 4.99 11.21 -1.56
N ALA A 86 4.92 10.97 -0.24
CA ALA A 86 5.65 9.87 0.39
C ALA A 86 5.17 8.48 -0.11
N GLU A 87 3.87 8.31 -0.32
CA GLU A 87 3.30 7.10 -0.92
C GLU A 87 3.84 6.88 -2.34
N MET A 88 3.76 7.89 -3.21
CA MET A 88 4.26 7.80 -4.59
C MET A 88 5.76 7.47 -4.64
N PHE A 89 6.55 8.13 -3.79
CA PHE A 89 7.98 7.86 -3.66
C PHE A 89 8.26 6.40 -3.26
N LEU A 90 7.55 5.89 -2.26
CA LEU A 90 7.73 4.52 -1.76
C LEU A 90 7.25 3.46 -2.77
N ILE A 91 6.19 3.76 -3.53
CA ILE A 91 5.73 2.92 -4.66
C ILE A 91 6.85 2.83 -5.71
N LYS A 92 7.35 3.98 -6.18
CA LYS A 92 8.40 4.04 -7.21
C LYS A 92 9.72 3.38 -6.80
N GLN A 93 10.07 3.39 -5.51
CA GLN A 93 11.24 2.69 -4.98
C GLN A 93 11.05 1.16 -4.88
N CYS A 94 9.81 0.66 -4.97
CA CYS A 94 9.51 -0.74 -4.76
C CYS A 94 9.25 -1.48 -6.08
N LYS A 95 10.22 -2.29 -6.51
CA LYS A 95 10.15 -3.05 -7.78
C LYS A 95 9.01 -4.06 -7.85
N GLU A 96 8.67 -4.69 -6.73
CA GLU A 96 7.69 -5.78 -6.65
C GLU A 96 6.29 -5.27 -6.27
N THR A 97 6.01 -3.97 -6.44
CA THR A 97 4.71 -3.41 -6.06
C THR A 97 3.63 -3.74 -7.09
N ILE A 98 2.41 -4.01 -6.61
CA ILE A 98 1.22 -4.23 -7.46
C ILE A 98 0.37 -2.96 -7.65
N ASN A 99 0.84 -1.82 -7.13
CA ASN A 99 0.23 -0.52 -7.37
C ASN A 99 0.13 -0.22 -8.88
N LEU A 100 -0.89 0.53 -9.28
CA LEU A 100 -1.02 0.98 -10.67
C LEU A 100 -0.03 2.11 -10.94
N GLN A 101 0.44 2.24 -12.18
CA GLN A 101 1.28 3.40 -12.55
C GLN A 101 0.56 4.72 -12.28
N THR A 102 -0.75 4.74 -12.49
CA THR A 102 -1.64 5.87 -12.21
C THR A 102 -1.66 6.29 -10.74
N ASP A 103 -1.25 5.41 -9.81
CA ASP A 103 -1.09 5.77 -8.39
C ASP A 103 0.06 6.77 -8.17
N THR A 104 0.87 7.04 -9.19
CA THR A 104 2.05 7.91 -9.13
C THR A 104 2.06 9.06 -10.15
N ASP A 105 0.99 9.26 -10.92
CA ASP A 105 0.91 10.26 -12.00
C ASP A 105 1.08 11.71 -11.50
N ASP A 106 0.72 11.98 -10.24
CA ASP A 106 0.86 13.29 -9.61
C ASP A 106 2.32 13.62 -9.23
N LEU A 107 3.26 12.68 -9.36
CA LEU A 107 4.69 12.89 -9.16
C LEU A 107 5.39 13.11 -10.52
N PRO A 108 5.87 14.32 -10.84
CA PRO A 108 6.49 14.59 -12.13
C PRO A 108 7.71 13.69 -12.41
N GLU A 109 7.84 13.20 -13.64
CA GLU A 109 8.94 12.31 -14.08
C GLU A 109 10.33 12.91 -13.86
N ILE A 110 10.46 14.24 -13.74
CA ILE A 110 11.74 14.89 -13.44
C ILE A 110 12.37 14.36 -12.14
N TYR A 111 11.54 13.88 -11.21
CA TYR A 111 11.97 13.30 -9.95
C TYR A 111 12.56 11.90 -10.15
N ASP A 112 12.25 11.16 -11.21
CA ASP A 112 12.76 9.80 -11.42
C ASP A 112 14.30 9.77 -11.44
N ASN A 113 14.91 10.81 -12.04
CA ASN A 113 16.37 11.02 -12.06
C ASN A 113 16.97 11.22 -10.65
N ILE A 114 16.26 11.90 -9.77
CA ILE A 114 16.70 12.16 -8.38
C ILE A 114 16.57 10.88 -7.55
N LEU A 115 15.49 10.13 -7.79
CA LEU A 115 15.17 8.94 -7.05
C LEU A 115 15.95 7.70 -7.53
N ARG A 116 16.76 7.84 -8.60
CA ARG A 116 17.56 6.75 -9.20
C ARG A 116 16.71 5.54 -9.56
N ILE A 117 15.46 5.79 -9.97
CA ILE A 117 14.59 4.76 -10.51
C ILE A 117 15.12 4.53 -11.92
N SER A 118 15.91 3.45 -12.07
CA SER A 118 16.58 3.05 -13.31
C SER A 118 16.19 1.63 -13.68
#